data_AF-A0A2G9MXN2-F1
#
_entry.id   AF-A0A2G9MXN2-F1
#
_cell.length_a   1.000
_cell.length_b   1.000
_cell.length_c   1.000
_cell.angle_alpha   90.00
_cell.angle_beta   90.00
_cell.angle_gamma   90.00
#
_symmetry.space_group_name_H-M   'P 1'
#
loop_
_entity.id
_entity.type
_entity.pdbx_description
1 polymer ?
#
loop_
_entity_poly.entity_id
_entity_poly.type
_entity_poly.pdbx_seq_one_letter_code
_entity_poly.pdbx_strand_id
1 'polypeptide(L)'
;METIRKCAPTKAILIGEHFVVHGEKAIAMPAKPLNRAILQEKGKESSLRIIGKTGEAIFEAGGKTSGQKVLHSFGQIYFAILKRKGIKQHKGIAITLKYSGAPKGMGNSASLACAAAKA
;
A
#
# COMPACT_ATOMS: atom_id res chain seq x y z
N MET A 1 -7.97 -18.50 -10.85
CA MET A 1 -7.71 -17.08 -10.50
C MET A 1 -6.59 -17.06 -9.46
N GLU A 2 -5.47 -16.41 -9.78
CA GLU A 2 -4.34 -16.33 -8.86
C GLU A 2 -4.62 -15.31 -7.75
N THR A 3 -4.32 -15.69 -6.50
CA THR A 3 -4.44 -14.80 -5.33
C THR A 3 -3.08 -14.70 -4.66
N ILE A 4 -2.51 -13.50 -4.64
CA ILE A 4 -1.22 -13.24 -4.02
C ILE A 4 -1.45 -12.57 -2.67
N ARG A 5 -0.83 -13.12 -1.61
CA ARG A 5 -0.93 -12.58 -0.25
C ARG A 5 0.45 -12.18 0.24
N LYS A 6 0.64 -10.91 0.55
CA LYS A 6 1.89 -10.41 1.14
C LYS A 6 1.61 -9.61 2.39
N CYS A 7 2.61 -9.53 3.26
CA CYS A 7 2.57 -8.75 4.48
C CYS A 7 3.86 -7.96 4.65
N ALA A 8 3.76 -6.89 5.45
CA ALA A 8 4.88 -6.12 5.92
C ALA A 8 4.68 -5.78 7.41
N PRO A 9 5.77 -5.67 8.19
CA PRO A 9 5.69 -5.26 9.59
C PRO A 9 5.36 -3.78 9.72
N THR A 10 4.84 -3.39 10.88
CA THR A 10 4.89 -2.00 11.35
C THR A 10 6.32 -1.69 11.80
N LYS A 11 6.56 -0.47 12.30
CA LYS A 11 7.83 -0.09 12.90
C LYS A 11 7.66 0.36 14.35
N ALA A 12 8.72 0.27 15.11
CA ALA A 12 8.94 1.04 16.32
C ALA A 12 10.26 1.81 16.17
N ILE A 13 10.27 3.10 16.48
CA ILE A 13 11.52 3.86 16.60
C ILE A 13 12.03 3.63 18.03
N LEU A 14 13.23 3.10 18.16
CA LEU A 14 13.86 2.87 19.45
C LEU A 14 14.55 4.13 19.95
N ILE A 15 15.25 4.84 19.06
CA ILE A 15 15.99 6.06 19.36
C ILE A 15 15.91 7.01 18.15
N GLY A 16 15.77 8.32 18.42
CA GLY A 16 15.92 9.37 17.41
C GLY A 16 14.65 9.76 16.66
N GLU A 17 13.47 9.69 17.29
CA GLU A 17 12.18 10.00 16.62
C GLU A 17 12.15 11.41 15.99
N HIS A 18 12.72 12.40 16.67
CA HIS A 18 12.83 13.77 16.15
C HIS A 18 14.21 14.10 15.56
N PHE A 19 15.13 13.14 15.51
CA PHE A 19 16.48 13.38 14.97
C PHE A 19 16.46 13.36 13.44
N VAL A 20 15.65 12.46 12.87
CA VAL A 20 15.52 12.30 11.41
C VAL A 20 15.03 13.56 10.69
N VAL A 21 14.28 14.45 11.35
CA VAL A 21 13.83 15.72 10.74
C VAL A 21 14.94 16.76 10.63
N HIS A 22 16.06 16.55 11.34
CA HIS A 22 17.25 17.39 11.29
C HIS A 22 18.40 16.75 10.49
N GLY A 23 18.13 15.67 9.75
CA GLY A 23 19.15 14.93 8.98
C GLY A 23 19.97 13.95 9.80
N GLU A 24 19.65 13.78 11.08
CA GLU A 24 20.36 12.89 11.99
C GLU A 24 19.83 11.45 11.96
N LYS A 25 20.61 10.51 12.52
CA LYS A 25 20.30 9.07 12.50
C LYS A 25 19.18 8.71 13.49
N ALA A 26 18.40 7.69 13.13
CA ALA A 26 17.50 6.99 14.04
C ALA A 26 17.66 5.48 13.94
N ILE A 27 17.36 4.80 15.02
CA ILE A 27 17.31 3.34 15.08
C ILE A 27 15.85 2.94 15.18
N ALA A 28 15.39 2.16 14.19
CA ALA A 28 14.04 1.61 14.18
C ALA A 28 14.11 0.10 13.95
N MET A 29 13.12 -0.61 14.48
CA MET A 29 12.97 -2.04 14.31
C MET A 29 11.60 -2.39 13.73
N PRO A 30 11.49 -3.49 12.96
CA PRO A 30 10.20 -4.03 12.58
C PRO A 30 9.43 -4.45 13.83
N ALA A 31 8.17 -4.05 13.90
CA ALA A 31 7.29 -4.34 15.02
C ALA A 31 6.08 -5.17 14.57
N LYS A 32 5.40 -5.73 15.57
CA LYS A 32 4.04 -6.22 15.41
C LYS A 32 3.05 -5.09 15.70
N PRO A 33 1.85 -5.13 15.12
CA PRO A 33 1.33 -6.18 14.25
C PRO A 33 1.71 -6.03 12.77
N LEU A 34 1.48 -7.08 11.96
CA LEU A 34 1.74 -7.04 10.51
C LEU A 34 0.51 -6.54 9.74
N ASN A 35 0.73 -5.73 8.72
CA ASN A 35 -0.31 -5.36 7.75
C ASN A 35 -0.17 -6.20 6.48
N ARG A 36 -1.29 -6.44 5.81
CA ARG A 36 -1.39 -7.37 4.68
C ARG A 36 -2.04 -6.72 3.47
N ALA A 37 -1.56 -7.09 2.30
CA ALA A 37 -2.20 -6.83 1.02
C ALA A 37 -2.54 -8.17 0.36
N ILE A 38 -3.77 -8.27 -0.15
CA ILE A 38 -4.27 -9.42 -0.89
C ILE A 38 -4.58 -8.92 -2.29
N LEU A 39 -3.80 -9.38 -3.26
CA LEU A 39 -3.96 -9.05 -4.66
C LEU A 39 -4.71 -10.17 -5.37
N GLN A 40 -5.68 -9.79 -6.19
CA GLN A 40 -6.47 -10.68 -7.02
C GLN A 40 -6.60 -10.10 -8.43
N GLU A 41 -6.41 -10.94 -9.45
CA GLU A 41 -6.79 -10.57 -10.81
C GLU A 41 -8.32 -10.55 -10.93
N LYS A 42 -8.90 -9.35 -10.95
CA LYS A 42 -10.34 -9.11 -11.05
C LYS A 42 -10.62 -7.70 -11.59
N GLY A 43 -11.53 -7.60 -12.55
CA GLY A 43 -12.03 -6.32 -13.07
C GLY A 43 -11.69 -6.08 -14.53
N LYS A 44 -11.86 -4.84 -14.98
CA LYS A 44 -11.56 -4.42 -16.35
C LYS A 44 -10.06 -4.34 -16.57
N GLU A 45 -9.62 -4.55 -17.81
CA GLU A 45 -8.22 -4.36 -18.18
C GLU A 45 -7.72 -2.96 -17.78
N SER A 46 -6.48 -2.89 -17.31
CA SER A 46 -5.81 -1.67 -16.85
C SER A 46 -6.60 -0.88 -15.80
N SER A 47 -7.42 -1.60 -15.01
CA SER A 47 -8.10 -1.06 -13.84
C SER A 47 -7.46 -1.53 -12.54
N LEU A 48 -7.52 -0.69 -11.51
CA LEU A 48 -7.12 -1.01 -10.15
C LEU A 48 -8.28 -0.68 -9.20
N ARG A 49 -8.67 -1.65 -8.38
CA ARG A 49 -9.59 -1.45 -7.25
C ARG A 49 -8.84 -1.67 -5.95
N ILE A 50 -8.89 -0.71 -5.04
CA ILE A 50 -8.27 -0.80 -3.71
C ILE A 50 -9.37 -0.81 -2.67
N ILE A 51 -9.37 -1.82 -1.81
CA ILE A 51 -10.39 -2.05 -0.79
C ILE A 51 -9.71 -1.99 0.57
N GLY A 52 -10.15 -1.08 1.44
CA GLY A 52 -9.67 -0.95 2.81
C GLY A 52 -10.83 -0.88 3.81
N LYS A 53 -10.51 -0.79 5.10
CA LYS A 53 -11.53 -0.60 6.15
C LYS A 53 -12.31 0.70 6.02
N THR A 54 -11.71 1.73 5.43
CA THR A 54 -12.31 3.06 5.23
C THR A 54 -13.21 3.13 3.98
N GLY A 55 -13.37 2.03 3.24
CA GLY A 55 -14.10 1.96 1.98
C GLY A 55 -13.21 1.54 0.82
N GLU A 56 -13.50 2.02 -0.38
CA GLU A 56 -12.78 1.63 -1.59
C GLU A 56 -12.44 2.79 -2.50
N ALA A 57 -11.44 2.60 -3.36
CA ALA A 57 -11.08 3.49 -4.44
C ALA A 57 -10.88 2.70 -5.73
N ILE A 58 -11.28 3.28 -6.86
CA ILE A 58 -11.21 2.67 -8.19
C ILE A 58 -10.45 3.61 -9.11
N PHE A 59 -9.53 3.04 -9.89
CA PHE A 59 -8.74 3.69 -10.91
C PHE A 59 -9.00 2.97 -12.22
N GLU A 60 -9.54 3.66 -13.20
CA GLU A 60 -9.82 3.10 -14.52
C GLU A 60 -8.79 3.57 -15.56
N ALA A 61 -8.72 2.82 -16.66
CA ALA A 61 -8.00 3.24 -17.85
C ALA A 61 -8.48 4.64 -18.31
N GLY A 62 -7.54 5.53 -18.63
CA GLY A 62 -7.85 6.91 -19.00
C GLY A 62 -7.86 7.92 -17.84
N GLY A 63 -7.41 7.52 -16.65
CA GLY A 63 -7.15 8.44 -15.54
C GLY A 63 -8.39 8.81 -14.71
N LYS A 64 -9.54 8.17 -14.96
CA LYS A 64 -10.72 8.32 -14.12
C LYS A 64 -10.47 7.65 -12.77
N THR A 65 -10.68 8.40 -11.69
CA THR A 65 -10.54 7.92 -10.32
C THR A 65 -11.80 8.21 -9.52
N SER A 66 -12.26 7.26 -8.72
CA SER A 66 -13.43 7.41 -7.84
C SER A 66 -13.22 6.74 -6.48
N GLY A 67 -14.07 7.09 -5.51
CA GLY A 67 -14.05 6.52 -4.16
C GLY A 67 -13.23 7.32 -3.15
N GLN A 68 -12.68 6.60 -2.17
CA GLN A 68 -12.07 7.16 -0.97
C GLN A 68 -10.68 7.76 -1.23
N LYS A 69 -10.57 9.09 -1.12
CA LYS A 69 -9.31 9.84 -1.36
C LYS A 69 -8.12 9.33 -0.55
N VAL A 70 -8.34 8.87 0.68
CA VAL A 70 -7.28 8.32 1.55
C VAL A 70 -6.58 7.09 0.93
N LEU A 71 -7.24 6.38 0.02
CA LEU A 71 -6.69 5.22 -0.67
C LEU A 71 -5.95 5.58 -1.96
N HIS A 72 -6.00 6.84 -2.41
CA HIS A 72 -5.39 7.27 -3.68
C HIS A 72 -3.86 7.20 -3.67
N SER A 73 -3.23 7.41 -2.52
CA SER A 73 -1.78 7.27 -2.35
C SER A 73 -1.29 5.84 -2.66
N PHE A 74 -2.08 4.80 -2.33
CA PHE A 74 -1.76 3.42 -2.68
C PHE A 74 -1.87 3.18 -4.20
N GLY A 75 -2.84 3.81 -4.85
CA GLY A 75 -2.96 3.78 -6.31
C GLY A 75 -1.74 4.40 -6.99
N GLN A 76 -1.25 5.53 -6.48
CA GLN A 76 -0.03 6.18 -6.98
C GLN A 76 1.19 5.26 -6.88
N ILE A 77 1.35 4.55 -5.76
CA ILE A 77 2.45 3.57 -5.59
C ILE A 77 2.37 2.48 -6.66
N TYR A 78 1.18 1.92 -6.88
CA TYR A 78 0.97 0.89 -7.90
C TYR A 78 1.34 1.39 -9.30
N PHE A 79 0.82 2.55 -9.72
CA PHE A 79 1.14 3.12 -11.03
C PHE A 79 2.61 3.52 -11.17
N ALA A 80 3.26 3.97 -10.10
CA ALA A 80 4.70 4.24 -10.10
C ALA A 80 5.51 2.96 -10.34
N ILE A 81 5.10 1.82 -9.75
CA ILE A 81 5.73 0.52 -9.97
C ILE A 81 5.55 0.07 -11.42
N LEU A 82 4.34 0.18 -11.98
CA LEU A 82 4.08 -0.17 -13.37
C LEU A 82 4.92 0.67 -14.33
N LYS A 83 4.96 2.00 -14.12
CA LYS A 83 5.77 2.93 -14.90
C LYS A 83 7.25 2.55 -14.83
N ARG A 84 7.78 2.26 -13.65
CA ARG A 84 9.19 1.86 -13.47
C ARG A 84 9.52 0.52 -14.14
N LYS A 85 8.55 -0.40 -14.22
CA LYS A 85 8.70 -1.69 -14.90
C LYS A 85 8.40 -1.63 -16.41
N GLY A 86 8.02 -0.47 -16.95
CA GLY A 86 7.62 -0.33 -18.36
C GLY A 86 6.32 -1.05 -18.72
N ILE A 87 5.48 -1.38 -17.73
CA ILE A 87 4.22 -2.10 -17.94
C ILE A 87 3.15 -1.08 -18.34
N LYS A 88 2.68 -1.17 -19.61
CA LYS A 88 1.65 -0.27 -20.16
C LYS A 88 0.23 -0.79 -19.98
N GLN A 89 0.05 -2.10 -19.99
CA GLN A 89 -1.23 -2.78 -19.82
C GLN A 89 -1.08 -3.90 -18.80
N HIS A 90 -2.12 -4.08 -18.00
CA HIS A 90 -2.20 -5.15 -17.02
C HIS A 90 -3.64 -5.63 -16.91
N LYS A 91 -3.85 -6.86 -16.43
CA LYS A 91 -5.19 -7.34 -16.10
C LYS A 91 -5.82 -6.45 -15.01
N GLY A 92 -7.14 -6.44 -14.92
CA GLY A 92 -7.81 -5.76 -13.80
C GLY A 92 -7.33 -6.32 -12.47
N ILE A 93 -6.89 -5.46 -11.56
CA ILE A 93 -6.37 -5.86 -10.25
C ILE A 93 -7.28 -5.35 -9.14
N ALA A 94 -7.60 -6.20 -8.18
CA ALA A 94 -8.19 -5.82 -6.90
C ALA A 94 -7.19 -6.06 -5.76
N ILE A 95 -6.87 -5.02 -4.99
CA ILE A 95 -6.01 -5.08 -3.80
C ILE A 95 -6.85 -4.85 -2.55
N THR A 96 -6.94 -5.85 -1.68
CA THR A 96 -7.58 -5.73 -0.36
C THR A 96 -6.52 -5.51 0.72
N LEU A 97 -6.62 -4.39 1.42
CA LEU A 97 -5.76 -3.97 2.51
C LEU A 97 -6.34 -4.42 3.85
N LYS A 98 -5.62 -5.29 4.57
CA LYS A 98 -5.96 -5.72 5.93
C LYS A 98 -4.90 -5.22 6.90
N TYR A 99 -5.29 -4.32 7.80
CA TYR A 99 -4.44 -3.82 8.86
C TYR A 99 -5.10 -3.96 10.23
N SER A 100 -4.26 -4.23 11.22
CA SER A 100 -4.62 -4.30 12.63
C SER A 100 -4.29 -2.97 13.28
N GLY A 101 -5.03 -2.57 14.31
CA GLY A 101 -5.00 -1.23 14.89
C GLY A 101 -3.72 -0.90 15.64
N ALA A 102 -2.56 -1.00 14.99
CA ALA A 102 -1.30 -0.56 15.56
C ALA A 102 -1.44 0.93 15.97
N PRO A 103 -0.95 1.30 17.17
CA PRO A 103 -0.95 2.68 17.62
C PRO A 103 -0.43 3.68 16.59
N LYS A 104 -0.89 4.93 16.70
CA LYS A 104 -0.37 6.05 15.91
C LYS A 104 1.15 6.15 16.13
N GLY A 105 1.90 6.43 15.06
CA GLY A 105 3.38 6.47 15.09
C GLY A 105 4.07 5.16 14.68
N MET A 106 3.37 4.01 14.70
CA MET A 106 3.96 2.72 14.32
C MET A 106 4.04 2.45 12.80
N GLY A 107 3.74 3.44 11.95
CA GLY A 107 3.97 3.32 10.51
C GLY A 107 2.99 2.41 9.76
N ASN A 108 1.70 2.41 10.11
CA ASN A 108 0.67 1.65 9.39
C ASN A 108 0.63 1.95 7.88
N SER A 109 0.74 3.24 7.51
CA SER A 109 0.73 3.70 6.12
C SER A 109 1.90 3.12 5.31
N ALA A 110 3.12 3.20 5.85
CA ALA A 110 4.32 2.65 5.23
C ALA A 110 4.24 1.12 5.13
N SER A 111 3.78 0.45 6.19
CA SER A 111 3.59 -1.00 6.20
C SER A 111 2.63 -1.47 5.11
N LEU A 112 1.46 -0.84 4.97
CA LEU A 112 0.49 -1.17 3.93
C LEU A 112 1.04 -0.94 2.51
N ALA A 113 1.76 0.17 2.31
CA ALA A 113 2.39 0.49 1.03
C ALA A 113 3.42 -0.58 0.65
N CYS A 114 4.28 -0.99 1.58
CA CYS A 114 5.24 -2.06 1.37
C CYS A 114 4.57 -3.41 1.08
N ALA A 115 3.49 -3.75 1.80
CA ALA A 115 2.74 -4.97 1.56
C ALA A 115 2.12 -4.99 0.16
N ALA A 116 1.53 -3.86 -0.27
CA ALA A 116 0.93 -3.71 -1.60
C ALA A 116 1.97 -3.74 -2.72
N ALA A 117 3.13 -3.10 -2.53
CA ALA A 117 4.21 -3.10 -3.51
C ALA A 117 4.87 -4.49 -3.70
N LYS A 118 4.86 -5.31 -2.65
CA LYS A 118 5.41 -6.67 -2.66
C LYS A 118 4.45 -7.70 -3.29
N ALA A 119 3.15 -7.42 -3.25
CA ALA A 119 2.10 -8.29 -3.78
C ALA A 119 2.05 -8.21 -5.30
#